data_AF-A0A8D0DF95-F1
#
_entry.id   AF-A0A8D0DF95-F1
#
_cell.length_a   1.000
_cell.length_b   1.000
_cell.length_c   1.000
_cell.angle_alpha   90.00
_cell.angle_beta   90.00
_cell.angle_gamma   90.00
#
_symmetry.space_group_name_H-M   'P 1'
#
loop_
_entity.id
_entity.type
_entity.pdbx_description
1 polymer ?
#
loop_
_entity_poly.entity_id
_entity_poly.type
_entity_poly.pdbx_seq_one_letter_code
_entity_poly.pdbx_strand_id
1 'polypeptide(L)'
;MDARVVLLHLWAVLVLLIAELKWIEAAEVYTNTWAVQINGGPEEANHIARQHGFINHGNVFGDYYHFRHHAVEKRALSGHRGMHIRLQKEPQVLWAEQQVVKKRKKRDIYEDPTDPDFPKQWYLSTPTHQDLNTKVAWAQGYTGRGVVVTILDDGIEKDHPDLVSNYDPEASYDVNDGDADPQPRYTQRNENRHGTRCAGEVAAAADNGVCGVGVAYNAKIGGVRMLDGEVTDVVEAHSLSLNPQHIHIYSASWGPEDDGKSLDGPAKLAKEAFLHGITKGRDGQGSIFVWASGNGGREQDSCNCDGYTNSIYTLSISSTTQSGNVPWYSEPCSSTLATTFSSGNPGEKQIVTTDLRQKCTDSHTGTSASAPLAAGIIALALEANMNLTWRDMQHLVVRTSRPGHLSAGDWKTNGVGRRVSHSYGYGLLDAGAMVALAQNWTTVGPQHQCVHTMLTEPRDIGNKLVFSKSVDACWGRTEYVSSLEHVQARLTLSHNQRGKLAIHLISPLGTRSTLLFPRPNDFSSEGFNDWAFMTTHSWGEDPQGEWTLEIENVAANGHDYGKISWETSK
;
A
#
# COMPACT_ATOMS: atom_id res chain seq x y z
N MET A 1 45.20 38.52 -7.38
CA MET A 1 43.97 38.14 -8.10
C MET A 1 42.96 37.67 -7.08
N ASP A 2 41.77 38.25 -7.09
CA ASP A 2 40.74 38.07 -6.07
C ASP A 2 40.08 36.68 -6.21
N ALA A 3 39.97 35.94 -5.09
CA ALA A 3 39.52 34.54 -5.08
C ALA A 3 38.10 34.36 -5.63
N ARG A 4 37.28 35.42 -5.59
CA ARG A 4 35.93 35.45 -6.16
C ARG A 4 35.92 35.40 -7.69
N VAL A 5 36.93 35.98 -8.34
CA VAL A 5 37.06 35.99 -9.81
C VAL A 5 37.47 34.61 -10.32
N VAL A 6 38.33 33.91 -9.59
CA VAL A 6 38.74 32.52 -9.92
C VAL A 6 37.55 31.56 -9.78
N LEU A 7 36.74 31.72 -8.72
CA LEU A 7 35.55 30.88 -8.51
C LEU A 7 34.49 31.08 -9.60
N LEU A 8 34.26 32.34 -10.02
CA LEU A 8 33.35 32.68 -11.12
C LEU A 8 33.80 32.09 -12.46
N HIS A 9 35.11 32.11 -12.75
CA HIS A 9 35.64 31.49 -13.97
C HIS A 9 35.55 29.96 -13.93
N LEU A 10 35.81 29.33 -12.79
CA LEU A 10 35.65 27.87 -12.64
C LEU A 10 34.18 27.44 -12.78
N TRP A 11 33.24 28.23 -12.24
CA TRP A 11 31.81 27.98 -12.41
C TRP A 11 31.35 28.16 -13.85
N ALA A 12 31.81 29.20 -14.54
CA ALA A 12 31.49 29.43 -15.95
C ALA A 12 32.03 28.30 -16.84
N VAL A 13 33.25 27.82 -16.59
CA VAL A 13 33.86 26.69 -17.30
C VAL A 13 33.09 25.39 -17.03
N LEU A 14 32.65 25.15 -15.79
CA LEU A 14 31.86 23.98 -15.42
C LEU A 14 30.46 24.00 -16.07
N VAL A 15 29.80 25.16 -16.10
CA VAL A 15 28.49 25.33 -16.76
C VAL A 15 28.62 25.15 -18.28
N LEU A 16 29.69 25.66 -18.89
CA LEU A 16 29.98 25.45 -20.31
C LEU A 16 30.25 23.97 -20.61
N LEU A 17 31.03 23.27 -19.78
CA LEU A 17 31.28 21.83 -19.92
C LEU A 17 30.00 21.00 -19.78
N ILE A 18 29.15 21.30 -18.79
CA ILE A 18 27.87 20.59 -18.59
C ILE A 18 26.91 20.88 -19.74
N ALA A 19 26.89 22.11 -20.26
CA ALA A 19 26.10 22.46 -21.44
C ALA A 19 26.60 21.72 -22.69
N GLU A 20 27.92 21.68 -22.95
CA GLU A 20 28.50 20.93 -24.07
C GLU A 20 28.22 19.42 -23.95
N LEU A 21 28.30 18.83 -22.75
CA LEU A 21 27.94 17.42 -22.53
C LEU A 21 26.46 17.13 -22.80
N LYS A 22 25.54 18.02 -22.39
CA LYS A 22 24.10 17.89 -22.71
C LYS A 22 23.80 18.01 -24.20
N TRP A 23 24.55 18.86 -24.93
CA TRP A 23 24.43 18.97 -26.39
C TRP A 23 24.91 17.71 -27.12
N ILE A 24 25.93 17.02 -26.60
CA ILE A 24 26.44 15.76 -27.18
C ILE A 24 25.42 14.63 -27.04
N GLU A 25 24.66 14.56 -25.94
CA GLU A 25 23.64 13.52 -25.74
C GLU A 25 22.41 13.65 -26.66
N ALA A 26 22.11 14.87 -27.12
CA ALA A 26 20.97 15.21 -27.97
C ALA A 26 21.30 15.30 -29.47
N ALA A 27 22.58 15.20 -29.87
CA ALA A 27 22.98 15.37 -31.26
C ALA A 27 22.53 14.19 -32.15
N GLU A 28 21.93 14.49 -33.31
CA GLU A 28 21.59 13.50 -34.33
C GLU A 28 22.87 12.91 -34.96
N VAL A 29 22.96 11.57 -35.01
CA VAL A 29 24.07 10.87 -35.67
C VAL A 29 23.64 10.43 -37.06
N TYR A 30 24.12 11.14 -38.08
CA TYR A 30 23.90 10.85 -39.48
C TYR A 30 24.75 9.66 -39.93
N THR A 31 24.20 8.81 -40.81
CA THR A 31 24.90 7.66 -41.39
C THR A 31 25.37 7.94 -42.81
N ASN A 32 26.15 7.04 -43.40
CA ASN A 32 26.48 7.08 -44.83
C ASN A 32 25.43 6.44 -45.73
N THR A 33 24.19 6.35 -45.27
CA THR A 33 23.09 5.77 -46.03
C THR A 33 21.96 6.76 -46.23
N TRP A 34 21.22 6.58 -47.32
CA TRP A 34 20.09 7.40 -47.73
C TRP A 34 18.90 6.50 -48.05
N ALA A 35 17.71 6.97 -47.68
CA ALA A 35 16.48 6.47 -48.26
C ALA A 35 16.12 7.41 -49.42
N VAL A 36 15.84 6.85 -50.58
CA VAL A 36 15.58 7.60 -51.81
C VAL A 36 14.32 7.05 -52.46
N GLN A 37 13.36 7.92 -52.74
CA GLN A 37 12.16 7.58 -53.49
C GLN A 37 12.40 7.87 -54.97
N ILE A 38 12.33 6.85 -55.82
CA ILE A 38 12.69 6.94 -57.24
C ILE A 38 11.55 6.43 -58.10
N ASN A 39 11.04 7.29 -58.97
CA ASN A 39 10.09 6.91 -60.00
C ASN A 39 10.85 6.31 -61.20
N GLY A 40 10.52 5.09 -61.64
CA GLY A 40 11.24 4.40 -62.73
C GLY A 40 11.75 2.99 -62.39
N GLY A 41 11.56 2.54 -61.15
CA GLY A 41 11.81 1.16 -60.75
C GLY A 41 13.27 0.81 -60.47
N PRO A 42 13.57 -0.49 -60.23
CA PRO A 42 14.88 -0.92 -59.74
C PRO A 42 16.06 -0.66 -60.68
N GLU A 43 15.83 -0.67 -61.99
CA GLU A 43 16.88 -0.36 -62.98
C GLU A 43 17.31 1.11 -62.90
N GLU A 44 16.34 2.02 -62.81
CA GLU A 44 16.60 3.45 -62.67
C GLU A 44 17.28 3.76 -61.33
N ALA A 45 16.84 3.11 -60.24
CA ALA A 45 17.50 3.23 -58.95
C ALA A 45 18.97 2.77 -58.99
N ASN A 46 19.27 1.69 -59.71
CA ASN A 46 20.66 1.25 -59.92
C ASN A 46 21.47 2.22 -60.77
N HIS A 47 20.85 2.81 -61.79
CA HIS A 47 21.47 3.83 -62.64
C HIS A 47 21.88 5.05 -61.82
N ILE A 48 20.91 5.66 -61.11
CA ILE A 48 21.12 6.85 -60.27
C ILE A 48 22.13 6.58 -59.16
N ALA A 49 22.06 5.42 -58.50
CA ALA A 49 23.03 5.05 -57.48
C ALA A 49 24.46 5.06 -58.05
N ARG A 50 24.70 4.38 -59.18
CA ARG A 50 26.03 4.32 -59.82
C ARG A 50 26.51 5.69 -60.28
N GLN A 51 25.62 6.48 -60.88
CA GLN A 51 25.94 7.82 -61.37
C GLN A 51 26.47 8.74 -60.26
N HIS A 52 25.93 8.62 -59.05
CA HIS A 52 26.31 9.46 -57.90
C HIS A 52 27.27 8.78 -56.92
N GLY A 53 27.86 7.63 -57.28
CA GLY A 53 28.84 6.93 -56.44
C GLY A 53 28.25 6.17 -55.25
N PHE A 54 26.93 5.96 -55.24
CA PHE A 54 26.22 5.14 -54.27
C PHE A 54 26.17 3.67 -54.69
N ILE A 55 26.05 2.81 -53.68
CA ILE A 55 25.68 1.40 -53.81
C ILE A 55 24.19 1.31 -53.47
N ASN A 56 23.39 0.80 -54.39
CA ASN A 56 21.99 0.48 -54.13
C ASN A 56 21.91 -0.85 -53.36
N HIS A 57 21.45 -0.81 -52.12
CA HIS A 57 21.21 -1.98 -51.28
C HIS A 57 19.86 -2.67 -51.55
N GLY A 58 19.05 -2.12 -52.46
CA GLY A 58 17.80 -2.70 -52.90
C GLY A 58 16.59 -1.87 -52.50
N ASN A 59 15.43 -2.38 -52.92
CA ASN A 59 14.13 -1.81 -52.60
C ASN A 59 13.78 -2.04 -51.13
N VAL A 60 13.29 -1.00 -50.46
CA VAL A 60 12.77 -1.09 -49.09
C VAL A 60 11.29 -1.46 -49.14
N PHE A 61 10.50 -0.68 -49.88
CA PHE A 61 9.11 -0.96 -50.26
C PHE A 61 8.67 0.05 -51.34
N GLY A 62 7.72 -0.32 -52.20
CA GLY A 62 7.19 0.58 -53.24
C GLY A 62 8.30 1.17 -54.11
N ASP A 63 8.36 2.50 -54.19
CA ASP A 63 9.39 3.23 -54.95
C ASP A 63 10.57 3.69 -54.07
N TYR A 64 10.69 3.22 -52.82
CA TYR A 64 11.77 3.59 -51.91
C TYR A 64 12.94 2.61 -51.97
N TYR A 65 14.14 3.14 -52.09
CA TYR A 65 15.40 2.42 -52.21
C TYR A 65 16.39 2.85 -51.13
N HIS A 66 17.26 1.92 -50.73
CA HIS A 66 18.28 2.17 -49.73
C HIS A 66 19.64 2.33 -50.40
N PHE A 67 20.19 3.54 -50.38
CA PHE A 67 21.48 3.87 -50.98
C PHE A 67 22.56 3.99 -49.91
N ARG A 68 23.79 3.61 -50.23
CA ARG A 68 24.96 3.81 -49.36
C ARG A 68 26.12 4.42 -50.12
N HIS A 69 26.73 5.46 -49.56
CA HIS A 69 27.90 6.10 -50.16
C HIS A 69 29.18 5.66 -49.45
N HIS A 70 30.16 5.14 -50.19
CA HIS A 70 31.39 4.59 -49.60
C HIS A 70 32.34 5.67 -49.07
N ALA A 71 32.37 6.85 -49.72
CA ALA A 71 33.22 7.98 -49.31
C ALA A 71 32.59 8.87 -48.23
N VAL A 72 31.40 8.53 -47.72
CA VAL A 72 30.77 9.25 -46.59
C VAL A 72 30.99 8.43 -45.32
N GLU A 73 31.33 9.12 -44.24
CA GLU A 73 31.57 8.52 -42.94
C GLU A 73 30.33 7.79 -42.41
N LYS A 74 30.55 6.61 -41.83
CA LYS A 74 29.45 5.76 -41.32
C LYS A 74 28.67 6.42 -40.18
N ARG A 75 29.29 7.35 -39.45
CA ARG A 75 28.69 8.11 -38.35
C ARG A 75 29.25 9.53 -38.37
N ALA A 76 28.38 10.53 -38.46
CA ALA A 76 28.75 11.94 -38.44
C ALA A 76 27.74 12.76 -37.62
N LEU A 77 28.21 13.84 -37.00
CA LEU A 77 27.37 14.78 -36.23
C LEU A 77 26.70 15.85 -37.11
N SER A 78 26.93 15.80 -38.43
CA SER A 78 26.30 16.69 -39.40
C SER A 78 25.96 15.94 -40.68
N GLY A 79 24.85 16.31 -41.31
CA GLY A 79 24.40 15.74 -42.57
C GLY A 79 25.30 16.13 -43.75
N HIS A 80 25.48 15.21 -44.70
CA HIS A 80 26.30 15.38 -45.88
C HIS A 80 25.53 16.09 -47.02
N ARG A 81 25.36 17.40 -46.85
CA ARG A 81 24.54 18.28 -47.71
C ARG A 81 24.85 18.17 -49.21
N GLY A 82 26.13 18.01 -49.57
CA GLY A 82 26.55 17.94 -50.97
C GLY A 82 26.00 16.72 -51.73
N MET A 83 25.89 15.56 -51.06
CA MET A 83 25.35 14.35 -51.68
C MET A 83 23.83 14.35 -51.68
N HIS A 84 23.23 14.85 -50.60
CA HIS A 84 21.78 15.03 -50.49
C HIS A 84 21.24 15.94 -51.60
N ILE A 85 21.88 17.09 -51.86
CA ILE A 85 21.50 17.99 -52.95
C ILE A 85 21.67 17.34 -54.33
N ARG A 86 22.71 16.52 -54.54
CA ARG A 86 22.92 15.82 -55.82
C ARG A 86 21.79 14.84 -56.12
N LEU A 87 21.39 14.04 -55.14
CA LEU A 87 20.26 13.12 -55.29
C LEU A 87 18.95 13.88 -55.56
N GLN A 88 18.68 14.97 -54.84
CA GLN A 88 17.47 15.77 -55.05
C GLN A 88 17.39 16.50 -56.40
N LYS A 89 18.51 16.64 -57.12
CA LYS A 89 18.54 17.25 -58.45
C LYS A 89 18.19 16.27 -59.57
N GLU A 90 18.14 14.97 -59.28
CA GLU A 90 17.77 13.97 -60.27
C GLU A 90 16.25 14.01 -60.54
N PRO A 91 15.81 14.14 -61.81
CA PRO A 91 14.38 14.29 -62.13
C PRO A 91 13.49 13.14 -61.64
N GLN A 92 14.07 11.94 -61.54
CA GLN A 92 13.37 10.73 -61.10
C GLN A 92 13.37 10.56 -59.57
N VAL A 93 14.17 11.34 -58.83
CA VAL A 93 14.21 11.30 -57.36
C VAL A 93 13.14 12.24 -56.83
N LEU A 94 12.04 11.67 -56.35
CA LEU A 94 10.94 12.42 -55.74
C LEU A 94 11.31 12.92 -54.34
N TRP A 95 12.14 12.15 -53.63
CA TRP A 95 12.56 12.45 -52.27
C TRP A 95 13.86 11.71 -51.96
N ALA A 96 14.73 12.34 -51.16
CA ALA A 96 15.93 11.70 -50.65
C ALA A 96 16.21 12.24 -49.25
N GLU A 97 16.56 11.35 -48.32
CA GLU A 97 16.88 11.71 -46.94
C GLU A 97 18.04 10.89 -46.42
N GLN A 98 19.00 11.57 -45.79
CA GLN A 98 20.12 10.88 -45.17
C GLN A 98 19.63 10.22 -43.88
N GLN A 99 19.99 8.96 -43.68
CA GLN A 99 19.48 8.23 -42.52
C GLN A 99 20.20 8.67 -41.25
N VAL A 100 19.44 8.79 -40.17
CA VAL A 100 19.92 9.14 -38.84
C VAL A 100 19.73 7.93 -37.93
N VAL A 101 20.71 7.65 -37.08
CA VAL A 101 20.62 6.57 -36.09
C VAL A 101 19.47 6.87 -35.13
N LYS A 102 18.45 6.00 -35.12
CA LYS A 102 17.38 6.05 -34.12
C LYS A 102 17.78 5.21 -32.90
N LYS A 103 17.78 5.82 -31.71
CA LYS A 103 17.93 5.09 -30.43
C LYS A 103 16.64 4.29 -30.17
N ARG A 104 16.75 2.97 -30.01
CA ARG A 104 15.64 2.07 -29.65
C ARG A 104 16.08 1.18 -28.48
N LYS A 105 15.28 1.10 -27.41
CA LYS A 105 15.46 0.16 -26.28
C LYS A 105 14.42 -0.96 -26.42
N LYS A 106 14.80 -2.21 -26.11
CA LYS A 106 13.83 -3.32 -25.98
C LYS A 106 12.87 -2.98 -24.83
N ARG A 107 11.57 -3.25 -24.98
CA ARG A 107 10.53 -2.89 -24.00
C ARG A 107 10.29 -3.94 -22.91
N ASP A 108 11.05 -5.05 -22.92
CA ASP A 108 10.64 -6.28 -22.22
C ASP A 108 11.61 -6.75 -21.12
N ILE A 109 12.37 -5.84 -20.50
CA ILE A 109 13.16 -6.18 -19.31
C ILE A 109 12.79 -5.15 -18.25
N TYR A 110 12.03 -5.58 -17.24
CA TYR A 110 11.91 -4.82 -16.00
C TYR A 110 13.33 -4.60 -15.45
N GLU A 111 13.71 -3.34 -15.31
CA GLU A 111 14.95 -2.92 -14.68
C GLU A 111 14.58 -2.41 -13.29
N ASP A 112 15.45 -2.70 -12.32
CA ASP A 112 15.27 -2.21 -10.96
C ASP A 112 15.36 -0.68 -10.91
N PRO A 113 14.57 -0.03 -10.03
CA PRO A 113 14.69 1.41 -9.79
C PRO A 113 16.13 1.85 -9.51
N THR A 114 16.49 3.00 -10.06
CA THR A 114 17.85 3.55 -10.03
C THR A 114 18.10 4.51 -8.88
N ASP A 115 17.11 4.71 -8.00
CA ASP A 115 17.13 5.67 -6.90
C ASP A 115 18.18 5.31 -5.82
N PRO A 116 18.85 6.32 -5.23
CA PRO A 116 20.05 6.10 -4.42
C PRO A 116 19.84 5.28 -3.15
N ASP A 117 18.65 5.35 -2.54
CA ASP A 117 18.28 4.60 -1.33
C ASP A 117 17.46 3.34 -1.62
N PHE A 118 17.12 3.03 -2.88
CA PHE A 118 16.44 1.78 -3.24
C PHE A 118 17.18 0.53 -2.73
N PRO A 119 18.53 0.42 -2.82
CA PRO A 119 19.26 -0.70 -2.23
C PRO A 119 19.13 -0.83 -0.69
N LYS A 120 18.71 0.24 0.00
CA LYS A 120 18.46 0.23 1.45
C LYS A 120 17.04 -0.22 1.79
N GLN A 121 16.08 -0.16 0.85
CA GLN A 121 14.69 -0.59 1.00
C GLN A 121 14.56 -2.12 0.95
N TRP A 122 15.14 -2.75 1.97
CA TRP A 122 15.25 -4.20 2.15
C TRP A 122 13.91 -4.95 2.12
N TYR A 123 12.82 -4.27 2.45
CA TYR A 123 11.46 -4.80 2.48
C TYR A 123 10.79 -4.85 1.09
N LEU A 124 11.32 -4.11 0.10
CA LEU A 124 10.90 -4.17 -1.31
C LEU A 124 11.70 -5.22 -2.08
N SER A 125 12.98 -5.36 -1.74
CA SER A 125 13.84 -6.36 -2.38
C SER A 125 14.99 -6.79 -1.47
N THR A 126 15.11 -8.09 -1.32
CA THR A 126 16.28 -8.76 -0.76
C THR A 126 16.72 -9.90 -1.67
N PRO A 127 18.03 -10.21 -1.76
CA PRO A 127 18.52 -11.41 -2.47
C PRO A 127 17.93 -12.72 -1.95
N THR A 128 17.43 -12.75 -0.71
CA THR A 128 16.82 -13.94 -0.09
C THR A 128 15.34 -14.13 -0.46
N HIS A 129 14.72 -13.20 -1.19
CA HIS A 129 13.27 -13.17 -1.49
C HIS A 129 12.37 -13.28 -0.24
N GLN A 130 12.89 -12.83 0.91
CA GLN A 130 12.14 -12.62 2.15
C GLN A 130 11.72 -11.15 2.27
N ASP A 131 11.16 -10.61 1.19
CA ASP A 131 10.60 -9.26 1.08
C ASP A 131 9.09 -9.36 0.76
N LEU A 132 8.45 -8.22 0.49
CA LEU A 132 7.05 -8.12 0.13
C LEU A 132 6.74 -8.56 -1.32
N ASN A 133 7.72 -9.11 -2.05
CA ASN A 133 7.61 -9.54 -3.44
C ASN A 133 7.16 -8.42 -4.41
N THR A 134 7.47 -7.16 -4.11
CA THR A 134 7.04 -6.01 -4.93
C THR A 134 7.62 -6.05 -6.34
N LYS A 135 8.89 -6.45 -6.49
CA LYS A 135 9.52 -6.67 -7.80
C LYS A 135 8.76 -7.67 -8.68
N VAL A 136 8.11 -8.67 -8.08
CA VAL A 136 7.31 -9.66 -8.84
C VAL A 136 6.05 -9.00 -9.42
N ALA A 137 5.44 -8.06 -8.70
CA ALA A 137 4.32 -7.26 -9.21
C ALA A 137 4.79 -6.25 -10.27
N TRP A 138 5.90 -5.55 -10.03
CA TRP A 138 6.47 -4.59 -10.98
C TRP A 138 6.92 -5.26 -12.29
N ALA A 139 7.52 -6.45 -12.21
CA ALA A 139 7.88 -7.24 -13.40
C ALA A 139 6.66 -7.73 -14.19
N GLN A 140 5.48 -7.82 -13.57
CA GLN A 140 4.21 -8.07 -14.26
C GLN A 140 3.61 -6.79 -14.87
N GLY A 141 4.21 -5.62 -14.63
CA GLY A 141 3.80 -4.33 -15.20
C GLY A 141 2.90 -3.48 -14.30
N TYR A 142 2.64 -3.92 -13.06
CA TYR A 142 1.78 -3.22 -12.11
C TYR A 142 2.63 -2.36 -11.18
N THR A 143 2.36 -1.06 -11.14
CA THR A 143 3.16 -0.03 -10.46
C THR A 143 2.30 0.99 -9.70
N GLY A 144 0.99 0.75 -9.60
CA GLY A 144 -0.01 1.61 -8.97
C GLY A 144 -0.75 2.53 -9.93
N ARG A 145 -0.55 2.42 -11.24
CA ARG A 145 -1.04 3.43 -12.20
C ARG A 145 -2.56 3.52 -12.19
N GLY A 146 -3.07 4.75 -12.09
CA GLY A 146 -4.51 5.02 -12.10
C GLY A 146 -5.20 4.78 -10.76
N VAL A 147 -4.47 4.31 -9.74
CA VAL A 147 -4.97 4.20 -8.37
C VAL A 147 -4.59 5.46 -7.59
N VAL A 148 -5.50 5.91 -6.74
CA VAL A 148 -5.37 7.11 -5.90
C VAL A 148 -5.41 6.69 -4.44
N VAL A 149 -4.37 7.03 -3.70
CA VAL A 149 -4.23 6.75 -2.26
C VAL A 149 -4.19 8.07 -1.50
N THR A 150 -4.79 8.12 -0.31
CA THR A 150 -4.64 9.26 0.61
C THR A 150 -4.13 8.82 1.97
N ILE A 151 -3.27 9.63 2.57
CA ILE A 151 -2.73 9.44 3.92
C ILE A 151 -3.53 10.32 4.89
N LEU A 152 -4.24 9.73 5.85
CA LEU A 152 -5.00 10.47 6.87
C LEU A 152 -4.12 10.69 8.12
N ASP A 153 -3.46 11.84 8.23
CA ASP A 153 -2.38 12.03 9.21
C ASP A 153 -2.10 13.52 9.56
N ASP A 154 -0.84 13.88 9.81
CA ASP A 154 -0.35 15.21 10.20
C ASP A 154 -0.04 16.14 9.00
N GLY A 155 -0.37 15.70 7.79
CA GLY A 155 -0.16 16.41 6.53
C GLY A 155 0.84 15.73 5.59
N ILE A 156 0.93 16.24 4.36
CA ILE A 156 1.85 15.75 3.33
C ILE A 156 2.64 16.90 2.71
N GLU A 157 3.97 16.81 2.73
CA GLU A 157 4.85 17.77 2.07
C GLU A 157 4.74 17.59 0.54
N LYS A 158 3.69 18.16 -0.05
CA LYS A 158 3.32 17.98 -1.47
C LYS A 158 4.39 18.43 -2.46
N ASP A 159 5.30 19.30 -2.03
CA ASP A 159 6.43 19.80 -2.78
C ASP A 159 7.73 19.01 -2.55
N HIS A 160 7.68 17.91 -1.78
CA HIS A 160 8.81 16.99 -1.63
C HIS A 160 9.25 16.50 -3.03
N PRO A 161 10.55 16.57 -3.38
CA PRO A 161 11.02 16.25 -4.74
C PRO A 161 10.65 14.84 -5.21
N ASP A 162 10.48 13.93 -4.25
CA ASP A 162 10.11 12.53 -4.48
C ASP A 162 8.59 12.25 -4.45
N LEU A 163 7.76 13.25 -4.09
CA LEU A 163 6.29 13.11 -4.06
C LEU A 163 5.61 13.97 -5.11
N VAL A 164 6.19 15.11 -5.48
CA VAL A 164 5.55 16.16 -6.29
C VAL A 164 4.99 15.69 -7.64
N SER A 165 5.60 14.69 -8.29
CA SER A 165 5.09 14.13 -9.56
C SER A 165 3.85 13.25 -9.38
N ASN A 166 3.72 12.63 -8.20
CA ASN A 166 2.63 11.74 -7.85
C ASN A 166 1.56 12.41 -7.00
N TYR A 167 1.85 13.59 -6.45
CA TYR A 167 0.91 14.36 -5.64
C TYR A 167 -0.42 14.62 -6.38
N ASP A 168 -1.51 14.49 -5.64
CA ASP A 168 -2.86 14.69 -6.12
C ASP A 168 -3.66 15.61 -5.16
N PRO A 169 -4.01 16.83 -5.60
CA PRO A 169 -4.79 17.75 -4.79
C PRO A 169 -6.23 17.29 -4.57
N GLU A 170 -6.83 16.49 -5.47
CA GLU A 170 -8.18 15.95 -5.27
C GLU A 170 -8.20 14.80 -4.25
N ALA A 171 -7.02 14.25 -3.92
CA ALA A 171 -6.84 13.28 -2.85
C ALA A 171 -6.43 13.94 -1.51
N SER A 172 -6.51 15.28 -1.41
CA SER A 172 -5.90 16.03 -0.33
C SER A 172 -6.84 17.08 0.27
N TYR A 173 -6.70 17.33 1.57
CA TYR A 173 -7.42 18.40 2.26
C TYR A 173 -6.79 18.71 3.62
N ASP A 174 -6.91 19.94 4.11
CA ASP A 174 -6.57 20.30 5.49
C ASP A 174 -7.84 20.48 6.32
N VAL A 175 -8.13 19.49 7.16
CA VAL A 175 -9.30 19.52 8.03
C VAL A 175 -9.03 20.36 9.29
N ASN A 176 -7.77 20.48 9.71
CA ASN A 176 -7.39 21.27 10.89
C ASN A 176 -7.60 22.77 10.65
N ASP A 177 -7.17 23.29 9.49
CA ASP A 177 -7.27 24.71 9.13
C ASP A 177 -8.42 25.03 8.16
N GLY A 178 -9.06 23.99 7.58
CA GLY A 178 -10.27 24.11 6.79
C GLY A 178 -10.04 24.60 5.35
N ASP A 179 -8.93 24.20 4.73
CA ASP A 179 -8.56 24.56 3.37
C ASP A 179 -8.03 23.36 2.55
N ALA A 180 -7.65 23.59 1.29
CA ALA A 180 -7.28 22.51 0.37
C ALA A 180 -5.79 22.12 0.44
N ASP A 181 -4.96 22.83 1.21
CA ASP A 181 -3.52 22.62 1.25
C ASP A 181 -3.10 21.79 2.48
N PRO A 182 -2.79 20.49 2.33
CA PRO A 182 -2.42 19.62 3.44
C PRO A 182 -0.94 19.80 3.89
N GLN A 183 -0.28 20.92 3.57
CA GLN A 183 1.13 21.13 3.89
C GLN A 183 1.35 20.99 5.41
N PRO A 184 2.33 20.19 5.86
CA PRO A 184 2.60 20.04 7.27
C PRO A 184 3.14 21.35 7.85
N ARG A 185 2.70 21.68 9.07
CA ARG A 185 3.28 22.79 9.83
C ARG A 185 4.67 22.40 10.33
N TYR A 186 5.69 23.14 9.89
CA TYR A 186 7.07 22.90 10.29
C TYR A 186 7.35 23.35 11.73
N THR A 187 7.75 22.41 12.59
CA THR A 187 8.24 22.71 13.96
C THR A 187 9.72 22.41 14.10
N GLN A 188 10.38 22.94 15.13
CA GLN A 188 11.81 22.66 15.39
C GLN A 188 12.07 21.16 15.65
N ARG A 189 11.07 20.44 16.17
CA ARG A 189 11.14 19.02 16.49
C ARG A 189 10.69 18.11 15.34
N ASN A 190 10.19 18.70 14.25
CA ASN A 190 9.57 17.99 13.13
C ASN A 190 8.51 17.01 13.63
N GLU A 191 7.55 17.52 14.39
CA GLU A 191 6.44 16.74 14.92
C GLU A 191 5.54 16.23 13.78
N ASN A 192 5.23 17.11 12.81
CA ASN A 192 4.35 16.82 11.68
C ASN A 192 5.10 16.22 10.48
N ARG A 193 5.87 15.15 10.70
CA ARG A 193 6.66 14.48 9.65
C ARG A 193 6.05 13.16 9.22
N HIS A 194 5.06 12.67 9.95
CA HIS A 194 4.63 11.30 9.90
C HIS A 194 3.89 11.00 8.58
N GLY A 195 2.93 11.82 8.18
CA GLY A 195 2.19 11.66 6.93
C GLY A 195 3.07 11.74 5.68
N THR A 196 4.09 12.61 5.70
CA THR A 196 5.09 12.69 4.60
C THR A 196 5.93 11.42 4.49
N ARG A 197 6.27 10.77 5.61
CA ARG A 197 6.99 9.48 5.59
C ARG A 197 6.11 8.37 5.03
N CYS A 198 4.87 8.27 5.50
CA CYS A 198 3.91 7.28 5.03
C CYS A 198 3.59 7.44 3.54
N ALA A 199 3.47 8.68 3.05
CA ALA A 199 3.22 8.95 1.63
C ALA A 199 4.34 8.43 0.72
N GLY A 200 5.61 8.55 1.14
CA GLY A 200 6.75 8.03 0.39
C GLY A 200 6.77 6.51 0.29
N GLU A 201 6.34 5.81 1.34
CA GLU A 201 6.26 4.34 1.31
C GLU A 201 5.27 3.84 0.27
N VAL A 202 4.17 4.58 0.08
CA VAL A 202 3.16 4.26 -0.93
C VAL A 202 3.66 4.64 -2.32
N ALA A 203 4.04 5.90 -2.53
CA ALA A 203 4.13 6.49 -3.87
C ALA A 203 5.28 7.51 -4.05
N ALA A 204 6.39 7.35 -3.32
CA ALA A 204 7.65 7.99 -3.75
C ALA A 204 7.94 7.60 -5.21
N ALA A 205 8.33 8.59 -6.01
CA ALA A 205 8.57 8.41 -7.44
C ALA A 205 9.76 7.48 -7.68
N ALA A 206 9.77 6.82 -8.83
CA ALA A 206 10.88 5.98 -9.26
C ALA A 206 11.76 6.71 -10.28
N ASP A 207 13.03 6.35 -10.34
CA ASP A 207 14.01 6.76 -11.35
C ASP A 207 14.17 8.28 -11.47
N ASN A 208 14.08 9.00 -10.35
CA ASN A 208 14.26 10.46 -10.28
C ASN A 208 15.59 10.87 -9.62
N GLY A 209 16.32 9.91 -9.02
CA GLY A 209 17.60 10.15 -8.35
C GLY A 209 17.47 10.77 -6.96
N VAL A 210 16.29 10.69 -6.33
CA VAL A 210 15.97 11.21 -5.00
C VAL A 210 15.54 10.04 -4.11
N CYS A 211 16.00 10.01 -2.85
CA CYS A 211 15.61 9.01 -1.86
C CYS A 211 15.52 7.57 -2.41
N GLY A 212 14.36 6.93 -2.24
CA GLY A 212 14.09 5.55 -2.64
C GLY A 212 12.91 5.51 -3.60
N VAL A 213 12.03 4.51 -3.45
CA VAL A 213 10.84 4.35 -4.30
C VAL A 213 9.64 3.88 -3.49
N GLY A 214 8.43 4.31 -3.85
CA GLY A 214 7.20 3.82 -3.25
C GLY A 214 6.86 2.41 -3.75
N VAL A 215 6.10 1.65 -2.96
CA VAL A 215 5.58 0.34 -3.41
C VAL A 215 4.78 0.47 -4.70
N ALA A 216 3.98 1.53 -4.81
CA ALA A 216 3.13 1.89 -5.92
C ALA A 216 3.57 3.25 -6.52
N TYR A 217 4.82 3.30 -7.00
CA TYR A 217 5.49 4.53 -7.45
C TYR A 217 4.87 5.25 -8.66
N ASN A 218 3.83 4.70 -9.30
CA ASN A 218 3.02 5.38 -10.33
C ASN A 218 1.58 5.64 -9.87
N ALA A 219 1.24 5.35 -8.62
CA ALA A 219 -0.03 5.77 -8.02
C ALA A 219 -0.05 7.28 -7.78
N LYS A 220 -1.26 7.82 -7.69
CA LYS A 220 -1.50 9.16 -7.17
C LYS A 220 -1.58 9.14 -5.65
N ILE A 221 -0.99 10.14 -5.02
CA ILE A 221 -0.90 10.24 -3.56
C ILE A 221 -1.37 11.61 -3.08
N GLY A 222 -2.32 11.61 -2.16
CA GLY A 222 -2.72 12.79 -1.43
C GLY A 222 -2.48 12.64 0.07
N GLY A 223 -2.86 13.67 0.82
CA GLY A 223 -2.82 13.64 2.27
C GLY A 223 -3.90 14.51 2.86
N VAL A 224 -4.46 14.04 3.98
CA VAL A 224 -5.41 14.78 4.80
C VAL A 224 -4.71 15.19 6.07
N ARG A 225 -4.51 16.50 6.28
CA ARG A 225 -3.99 17.04 7.53
C ARG A 225 -5.14 17.13 8.53
N MET A 226 -5.15 16.22 9.50
CA MET A 226 -6.21 16.09 10.50
C MET A 226 -5.69 15.82 11.92
N LEU A 227 -4.43 15.40 12.09
CA LEU A 227 -3.81 15.12 13.40
C LEU A 227 -3.05 16.31 14.03
N ASP A 228 -2.81 17.41 13.30
CA ASP A 228 -2.08 18.57 13.83
C ASP A 228 -3.03 19.58 14.50
N GLY A 229 -3.93 19.08 15.34
CA GLY A 229 -4.98 19.84 16.01
C GLY A 229 -5.87 18.98 16.90
N GLU A 230 -6.99 19.55 17.37
CA GLU A 230 -7.99 18.78 18.11
C GLU A 230 -8.71 17.80 17.17
N VAL A 231 -8.63 16.50 17.48
CA VAL A 231 -9.31 15.44 16.74
C VAL A 231 -10.67 15.19 17.38
N THR A 232 -11.75 15.42 16.62
CA THR A 232 -13.13 15.19 17.05
C THR A 232 -13.83 14.23 16.08
N ASP A 233 -14.98 13.67 16.46
CA ASP A 233 -15.80 12.79 15.59
C ASP A 233 -16.09 13.40 14.21
N VAL A 234 -16.29 14.72 14.14
CA VAL A 234 -16.52 15.43 12.85
C VAL A 234 -15.23 15.49 12.02
N VAL A 235 -14.07 15.74 12.63
CA VAL A 235 -12.77 15.78 11.95
C VAL A 235 -12.46 14.42 11.34
N GLU A 236 -12.65 13.35 12.10
CA GLU A 236 -12.48 11.97 11.62
C GLU A 236 -13.46 11.65 10.48
N ALA A 237 -14.75 11.93 10.67
CA ALA A 237 -15.76 11.66 9.66
C ALA A 237 -15.50 12.41 8.34
N HIS A 238 -15.10 13.68 8.42
CA HIS A 238 -14.74 14.47 7.25
C HIS A 238 -13.53 13.88 6.52
N SER A 239 -12.50 13.49 7.29
CA SER A 239 -11.28 12.87 6.73
C SER A 239 -11.57 11.54 6.05
N LEU A 240 -12.36 10.67 6.69
CA LEU A 240 -12.73 9.35 6.17
C LEU A 240 -13.67 9.40 4.96
N SER A 241 -14.39 10.51 4.79
CA SER A 241 -15.36 10.71 3.70
C SER A 241 -14.85 11.68 2.62
N LEU A 242 -13.58 12.05 2.64
CA LEU A 242 -13.00 12.91 1.61
C LEU A 242 -13.06 12.22 0.25
N ASN A 243 -13.69 12.87 -0.72
CA ASN A 243 -13.72 12.51 -2.16
C ASN A 243 -13.76 10.99 -2.46
N PRO A 244 -14.77 10.24 -1.97
CA PRO A 244 -14.77 8.78 -1.99
C PRO A 244 -15.03 8.18 -3.38
N GLN A 245 -15.34 9.01 -4.38
CA GLN A 245 -15.41 8.59 -5.78
C GLN A 245 -14.06 8.73 -6.51
N HIS A 246 -13.13 9.51 -5.95
CA HIS A 246 -11.82 9.75 -6.52
C HIS A 246 -10.73 8.96 -5.79
N ILE A 247 -10.74 9.01 -4.46
CA ILE A 247 -9.81 8.27 -3.61
C ILE A 247 -10.24 6.80 -3.56
N HIS A 248 -9.28 5.91 -3.82
CA HIS A 248 -9.52 4.47 -3.79
C HIS A 248 -9.17 3.86 -2.42
N ILE A 249 -8.05 4.29 -1.86
CA ILE A 249 -7.45 3.72 -0.64
C ILE A 249 -7.15 4.84 0.34
N TYR A 250 -7.55 4.63 1.60
CA TYR A 250 -7.27 5.50 2.73
C TYR A 250 -6.33 4.76 3.67
N SER A 251 -5.16 5.32 3.96
CA SER A 251 -4.21 4.76 4.91
C SER A 251 -4.19 5.60 6.18
N ALA A 252 -4.38 4.96 7.32
CA ALA A 252 -4.38 5.60 8.63
C ALA A 252 -3.65 4.73 9.67
N SER A 253 -3.11 5.40 10.68
CA SER A 253 -2.42 4.75 11.80
C SER A 253 -2.67 5.43 13.13
N TRP A 254 -3.82 6.09 13.25
CA TRP A 254 -4.31 6.71 14.48
C TRP A 254 -5.46 5.89 15.06
N GLY A 255 -5.74 6.11 16.33
CA GLY A 255 -6.73 5.40 17.12
C GLY A 255 -6.72 5.92 18.56
N PRO A 256 -7.28 5.17 19.51
CA PRO A 256 -7.15 5.45 20.94
C PRO A 256 -5.68 5.46 21.39
N GLU A 257 -5.42 5.92 22.61
CA GLU A 257 -4.08 5.86 23.19
C GLU A 257 -3.65 4.40 23.42
N ASP A 258 -2.47 4.03 22.91
CA ASP A 258 -1.87 2.69 22.99
C ASP A 258 -1.25 2.41 24.39
N ASP A 259 -2.02 2.60 25.44
CA ASP A 259 -1.58 2.61 26.84
C ASP A 259 -1.90 1.32 27.62
N GLY A 260 -2.50 0.32 26.96
CA GLY A 260 -2.90 -0.93 27.60
C GLY A 260 -4.10 -0.80 28.54
N LYS A 261 -4.86 0.32 28.50
CA LYS A 261 -6.03 0.54 29.37
C LYS A 261 -7.21 1.18 28.65
N SER A 262 -6.97 1.93 27.59
CA SER A 262 -8.00 2.60 26.79
C SER A 262 -8.92 1.58 26.11
N LEU A 263 -10.19 1.94 25.96
CA LEU A 263 -11.21 1.17 25.24
C LEU A 263 -12.07 2.19 24.53
N ASP A 264 -11.81 2.40 23.25
CA ASP A 264 -12.50 3.44 22.48
C ASP A 264 -12.48 3.10 20.99
N GLY A 265 -13.32 3.77 20.21
CA GLY A 265 -13.44 3.55 18.78
C GLY A 265 -14.26 4.64 18.11
N PRO A 266 -14.56 4.48 16.81
CA PRO A 266 -15.23 5.53 16.07
C PRO A 266 -16.57 5.87 16.72
N ALA A 267 -16.78 7.16 16.94
CA ALA A 267 -18.05 7.70 17.37
C ALA A 267 -19.05 7.68 16.21
N LYS A 268 -20.20 8.35 16.36
CA LYS A 268 -21.34 8.17 15.45
C LYS A 268 -20.98 8.57 14.02
N LEU A 269 -20.36 9.75 13.83
CA LEU A 269 -20.10 10.26 12.49
C LEU A 269 -18.98 9.49 11.80
N ALA A 270 -17.91 9.13 12.50
CA ALA A 270 -16.84 8.29 11.96
C ALA A 270 -17.37 6.90 11.55
N LYS A 271 -18.26 6.28 12.34
CA LYS A 271 -18.95 5.02 11.97
C LYS A 271 -19.79 5.16 10.69
N GLU A 272 -20.57 6.24 10.58
CA GLU A 272 -21.35 6.54 9.38
C GLU A 272 -20.45 6.82 8.17
N ALA A 273 -19.30 7.48 8.36
CA ALA A 273 -18.32 7.73 7.30
C ALA A 273 -17.71 6.43 6.77
N PHE A 274 -17.34 5.48 7.65
CA PHE A 274 -16.92 4.14 7.23
C PHE A 274 -18.02 3.43 6.43
N LEU A 275 -19.26 3.43 6.95
CA LEU A 275 -20.39 2.79 6.27
C LEU A 275 -20.67 3.43 4.91
N HIS A 276 -20.62 4.75 4.82
CA HIS A 276 -20.77 5.47 3.55
C HIS A 276 -19.62 5.13 2.59
N GLY A 277 -18.37 5.10 3.07
CA GLY A 277 -17.20 4.74 2.28
C GLY A 277 -17.31 3.36 1.66
N ILE A 278 -17.58 2.33 2.47
CA ILE A 278 -17.66 0.94 1.99
C ILE A 278 -18.91 0.64 1.13
N THR A 279 -19.97 1.45 1.24
CA THR A 279 -21.21 1.25 0.46
C THR A 279 -21.33 2.12 -0.78
N LYS A 280 -20.74 3.33 -0.77
CA LYS A 280 -20.88 4.32 -1.84
C LYS A 280 -19.58 4.68 -2.52
N GLY A 281 -18.44 4.56 -1.83
CA GLY A 281 -17.13 4.88 -2.41
C GLY A 281 -16.81 4.02 -3.62
N ARG A 282 -15.97 4.54 -4.52
CA ARG A 282 -15.54 3.88 -5.76
C ARG A 282 -16.71 3.32 -6.58
N ASP A 283 -17.69 4.15 -6.88
CA ASP A 283 -18.90 3.78 -7.63
C ASP A 283 -19.66 2.58 -7.02
N GLY A 284 -19.63 2.45 -5.68
CA GLY A 284 -20.28 1.38 -4.93
C GLY A 284 -19.43 0.10 -4.76
N GLN A 285 -18.19 0.07 -5.25
CA GLN A 285 -17.24 -1.00 -4.94
C GLN A 285 -16.74 -0.93 -3.49
N GLY A 286 -16.81 0.25 -2.88
CA GLY A 286 -16.42 0.55 -1.51
C GLY A 286 -14.98 1.03 -1.39
N SER A 287 -14.80 2.11 -0.64
CA SER A 287 -13.50 2.61 -0.19
C SER A 287 -12.73 1.53 0.56
N ILE A 288 -11.42 1.47 0.36
CA ILE A 288 -10.55 0.55 1.10
C ILE A 288 -9.82 1.33 2.20
N PHE A 289 -10.14 1.04 3.45
CA PHE A 289 -9.49 1.64 4.61
C PHE A 289 -8.41 0.69 5.13
N VAL A 290 -7.15 1.09 5.10
CA VAL A 290 -6.00 0.34 5.62
C VAL A 290 -5.59 0.95 6.95
N TRP A 291 -5.45 0.11 7.97
CA TRP A 291 -5.23 0.58 9.34
C TRP A 291 -4.03 -0.09 9.99
N ALA A 292 -3.21 0.67 10.72
CA ALA A 292 -2.18 0.10 11.57
C ALA A 292 -2.82 -0.50 12.83
N SER A 293 -2.30 -1.63 13.31
CA SER A 293 -2.89 -2.34 14.46
C SER A 293 -2.50 -1.81 15.85
N GLY A 294 -1.81 -0.67 15.95
CA GLY A 294 -1.37 -0.08 17.23
C GLY A 294 0.08 -0.38 17.64
N ASN A 295 0.63 0.40 18.59
CA ASN A 295 2.01 0.36 19.06
C ASN A 295 2.15 0.09 20.59
N GLY A 296 1.07 -0.37 21.24
CA GLY A 296 0.95 -0.59 22.68
C GLY A 296 1.51 -1.90 23.20
N GLY A 297 2.29 -2.65 22.40
CA GLY A 297 2.83 -3.95 22.79
C GLY A 297 3.66 -3.93 24.09
N ARG A 298 4.38 -2.84 24.36
CA ARG A 298 5.14 -2.65 25.62
C ARG A 298 4.23 -2.55 26.84
N GLU A 299 3.08 -1.91 26.66
CA GLU A 299 2.05 -1.73 27.69
C GLU A 299 1.09 -2.93 27.76
N GLN A 300 1.37 -3.98 26.97
CA GLN A 300 0.56 -5.20 26.85
C GLN A 300 -0.89 -4.87 26.43
N ASP A 301 -1.03 -3.96 25.47
CA ASP A 301 -2.32 -3.66 24.89
C ASP A 301 -2.81 -4.78 23.95
N SER A 302 -4.09 -4.73 23.62
CA SER A 302 -4.80 -5.71 22.81
C SER A 302 -5.69 -4.98 21.83
N CYS A 303 -5.28 -4.94 20.56
CA CYS A 303 -5.89 -4.10 19.52
C CYS A 303 -7.39 -4.31 19.25
N ASN A 304 -8.00 -5.39 19.75
CA ASN A 304 -9.47 -5.48 19.77
C ASN A 304 -10.17 -4.46 20.70
N CYS A 305 -9.41 -3.73 21.52
CA CYS A 305 -9.87 -2.60 22.33
C CYS A 305 -9.82 -1.26 21.57
N ASP A 306 -9.22 -1.24 20.38
CA ASP A 306 -9.28 -0.14 19.43
C ASP A 306 -10.39 -0.45 18.39
N GLY A 307 -11.47 0.34 18.43
CA GLY A 307 -12.62 0.15 17.53
C GLY A 307 -12.37 0.51 16.07
N TYR A 308 -11.28 1.21 15.72
CA TYR A 308 -10.89 1.50 14.35
C TYR A 308 -10.25 0.26 13.72
N THR A 309 -9.21 -0.30 14.34
CA THR A 309 -8.56 -1.54 13.86
C THR A 309 -9.45 -2.79 14.02
N ASN A 310 -10.34 -2.82 15.02
CA ASN A 310 -11.29 -3.92 15.22
C ASN A 310 -12.53 -3.86 14.28
N SER A 311 -12.67 -2.78 13.50
CA SER A 311 -13.78 -2.64 12.55
C SER A 311 -13.68 -3.67 11.41
N ILE A 312 -14.81 -4.17 10.92
CA ILE A 312 -14.83 -5.02 9.71
C ILE A 312 -14.52 -4.22 8.44
N TYR A 313 -14.69 -2.89 8.50
CA TYR A 313 -14.52 -1.98 7.37
C TYR A 313 -13.07 -1.59 7.12
N THR A 314 -12.19 -1.85 8.09
CA THR A 314 -10.76 -1.61 8.00
C THR A 314 -10.02 -2.90 7.70
N LEU A 315 -8.95 -2.77 6.94
CA LEU A 315 -7.99 -3.82 6.63
C LEU A 315 -6.78 -3.60 7.54
N SER A 316 -6.82 -4.25 8.69
CA SER A 316 -5.86 -4.03 9.78
C SER A 316 -4.57 -4.80 9.58
N ILE A 317 -3.45 -4.08 9.70
CA ILE A 317 -2.10 -4.53 9.39
C ILE A 317 -1.19 -4.38 10.61
N SER A 318 -0.54 -5.49 10.97
CA SER A 318 0.50 -5.53 12.00
C SER A 318 1.90 -5.50 11.38
N SER A 319 2.93 -5.55 12.23
CA SER A 319 4.33 -5.46 11.82
C SER A 319 5.10 -6.76 12.09
N THR A 320 6.10 -7.02 11.23
CA THR A 320 7.22 -7.93 11.54
C THR A 320 8.54 -7.18 11.47
N THR A 321 9.52 -7.63 12.26
CA THR A 321 10.90 -7.16 12.12
C THR A 321 11.56 -7.74 10.87
N GLN A 322 12.75 -7.22 10.53
CA GLN A 322 13.61 -7.76 9.48
C GLN A 322 13.87 -9.26 9.62
N SER A 323 13.99 -9.76 10.84
CA SER A 323 14.29 -11.17 11.12
C SER A 323 13.04 -12.05 11.19
N GLY A 324 11.85 -11.52 10.89
CA GLY A 324 10.59 -12.28 10.97
C GLY A 324 10.05 -12.41 12.40
N ASN A 325 10.47 -11.58 13.35
CA ASN A 325 10.01 -11.64 14.75
C ASN A 325 8.89 -10.62 15.02
N VAL A 326 8.12 -10.84 16.08
CA VAL A 326 7.11 -9.90 16.55
C VAL A 326 7.83 -8.70 17.16
N PRO A 327 7.65 -7.48 16.65
CA PRO A 327 8.28 -6.28 17.21
C PRO A 327 7.76 -5.98 18.62
N TRP A 328 8.58 -5.34 19.46
CA TRP A 328 8.26 -5.01 20.85
C TRP A 328 7.03 -4.11 21.03
N TYR A 329 6.67 -3.35 20.01
CA TYR A 329 5.52 -2.43 20.00
C TYR A 329 4.24 -3.07 19.44
N SER A 330 4.31 -4.24 18.79
CA SER A 330 3.15 -4.82 18.11
C SER A 330 2.08 -5.29 19.10
N GLU A 331 0.82 -5.01 18.79
CA GLU A 331 -0.34 -5.49 19.55
C GLU A 331 -0.96 -6.73 18.91
N PRO A 332 -1.16 -7.83 19.65
CA PRO A 332 -1.86 -9.00 19.14
C PRO A 332 -3.37 -8.87 19.32
N CYS A 333 -4.15 -9.19 18.29
CA CYS A 333 -5.59 -9.36 18.39
C CYS A 333 -6.14 -10.21 17.24
N SER A 334 -7.40 -10.63 17.35
CA SER A 334 -8.02 -11.48 16.33
C SER A 334 -8.60 -10.71 15.14
N SER A 335 -8.63 -9.38 15.19
CA SER A 335 -9.09 -8.53 14.08
C SER A 335 -8.03 -8.29 13.00
N THR A 336 -6.74 -8.39 13.32
CA THR A 336 -5.65 -8.24 12.34
C THR A 336 -5.81 -9.21 11.17
N LEU A 337 -5.72 -8.70 9.95
CA LEU A 337 -5.80 -9.51 8.73
C LEU A 337 -4.44 -10.02 8.26
N ALA A 338 -3.42 -9.17 8.28
CA ALA A 338 -2.10 -9.51 7.73
C ALA A 338 -0.99 -8.64 8.33
N THR A 339 0.21 -8.79 7.78
CA THR A 339 1.42 -8.13 8.26
C THR A 339 2.26 -7.61 7.11
N THR A 340 2.99 -6.53 7.37
CA THR A 340 4.12 -6.08 6.53
C THR A 340 5.36 -5.86 7.39
N PHE A 341 6.48 -5.52 6.76
CA PHE A 341 7.71 -5.19 7.49
C PHE A 341 7.62 -3.81 8.13
N SER A 342 8.33 -3.65 9.25
CA SER A 342 8.64 -2.36 9.86
C SER A 342 9.96 -2.46 10.62
N SER A 343 10.17 -1.60 11.61
CA SER A 343 11.30 -1.63 12.53
C SER A 343 11.20 -2.76 13.55
N GLY A 344 12.31 -3.04 14.25
CA GLY A 344 12.37 -4.08 15.26
C GLY A 344 13.28 -3.74 16.41
N ASN A 345 14.03 -4.76 16.84
CA ASN A 345 15.00 -4.64 17.92
C ASN A 345 16.18 -3.73 17.52
N PRO A 346 16.91 -3.17 18.50
CA PRO A 346 18.13 -2.42 18.22
C PRO A 346 19.09 -3.18 17.31
N GLY A 347 19.50 -2.55 16.21
CA GLY A 347 20.39 -3.15 15.20
C GLY A 347 19.69 -3.80 14.01
N GLU A 348 18.37 -3.98 14.05
CA GLU A 348 17.59 -4.36 12.86
C GLU A 348 17.35 -3.13 11.96
N LYS A 349 17.23 -3.39 10.64
CA LYS A 349 16.91 -2.34 9.68
C LYS A 349 15.51 -1.77 9.94
N GLN A 350 15.32 -0.52 9.55
CA GLN A 350 14.07 0.23 9.68
C GLN A 350 13.55 0.62 8.28
N ILE A 351 12.44 1.35 8.24
CA ILE A 351 11.83 1.77 6.98
C ILE A 351 12.55 3.00 6.43
N VAL A 352 12.84 2.95 5.13
CA VAL A 352 13.50 4.01 4.36
C VAL A 352 12.46 4.69 3.48
N THR A 353 12.29 6.01 3.60
CA THR A 353 11.23 6.75 2.89
C THR A 353 11.55 8.25 2.85
N THR A 354 10.67 9.05 2.25
CA THR A 354 10.69 10.52 2.27
C THR A 354 10.53 11.06 3.70
N ASP A 355 10.99 12.26 3.97
CA ASP A 355 10.92 12.90 5.27
C ASP A 355 10.74 14.41 5.12
N LEU A 356 10.17 15.02 6.16
CA LEU A 356 9.88 16.45 6.19
C LEU A 356 11.14 17.27 5.89
N ARG A 357 10.94 18.41 5.22
CA ARG A 357 11.98 19.35 4.75
C ARG A 357 12.78 18.79 3.57
N GLN A 358 12.10 18.07 2.68
CA GLN A 358 12.64 17.54 1.44
C GLN A 358 13.81 16.58 1.68
N LYS A 359 13.71 15.74 2.72
CA LYS A 359 14.77 14.83 3.16
C LYS A 359 14.39 13.38 2.90
N CYS A 360 15.37 12.50 3.04
CA CYS A 360 15.14 11.06 3.13
C CYS A 360 15.41 10.62 4.57
N THR A 361 14.68 9.63 5.05
CA THR A 361 14.93 8.97 6.33
C THR A 361 15.13 7.48 6.12
N ASP A 362 16.00 6.88 6.93
CA ASP A 362 16.17 5.43 7.06
C ASP A 362 15.72 4.92 8.44
N SER A 363 14.93 5.74 9.15
CA SER A 363 14.53 5.50 10.54
C SER A 363 13.04 5.73 10.80
N HIS A 364 12.19 5.36 9.85
CA HIS A 364 10.75 5.24 10.11
C HIS A 364 10.42 3.88 10.74
N THR A 365 9.48 3.87 11.70
CA THR A 365 9.30 2.80 12.69
C THR A 365 7.85 2.68 13.13
N GLY A 366 7.47 1.53 13.71
CA GLY A 366 6.14 1.30 14.28
C GLY A 366 5.17 0.62 13.31
N THR A 367 4.00 0.21 13.79
CA THR A 367 2.93 -0.32 12.92
C THR A 367 2.42 0.72 11.92
N SER A 368 2.63 2.00 12.21
CA SER A 368 2.32 3.10 11.30
C SER A 368 3.15 3.12 10.02
N ALA A 369 4.32 2.48 9.99
CA ALA A 369 5.10 2.25 8.76
C ALA A 369 4.70 0.94 8.04
N SER A 370 3.83 0.12 8.62
CA SER A 370 3.35 -1.11 7.99
C SER A 370 2.08 -0.88 7.17
N ALA A 371 1.13 -0.11 7.70
CA ALA A 371 -0.10 0.22 6.96
C ALA A 371 0.15 0.89 5.58
N PRO A 372 1.09 1.84 5.42
CA PRO A 372 1.39 2.44 4.11
C PRO A 372 1.99 1.45 3.11
N LEU A 373 2.87 0.54 3.55
CA LEU A 373 3.39 -0.52 2.67
C LEU A 373 2.24 -1.42 2.17
N ALA A 374 1.31 -1.78 3.06
CA ALA A 374 0.13 -2.53 2.68
C ALA A 374 -0.78 -1.76 1.72
N ALA A 375 -1.01 -0.46 1.95
CA ALA A 375 -1.77 0.40 1.05
C ALA A 375 -1.16 0.46 -0.35
N GLY A 376 0.18 0.53 -0.44
CA GLY A 376 0.90 0.43 -1.70
C GLY A 376 0.69 -0.92 -2.41
N ILE A 377 0.77 -2.05 -1.69
CA ILE A 377 0.52 -3.38 -2.27
C ILE A 377 -0.93 -3.50 -2.76
N ILE A 378 -1.88 -2.99 -2.00
CA ILE A 378 -3.30 -2.94 -2.37
C ILE A 378 -3.49 -2.10 -3.64
N ALA A 379 -2.75 -1.00 -3.79
CA ALA A 379 -2.79 -0.20 -5.01
C ALA A 379 -2.29 -0.98 -6.24
N LEU A 380 -1.25 -1.80 -6.09
CA LEU A 380 -0.80 -2.71 -7.16
C LEU A 380 -1.90 -3.72 -7.54
N ALA A 381 -2.58 -4.30 -6.54
CA ALA A 381 -3.66 -5.25 -6.77
C ALA A 381 -4.91 -4.61 -7.40
N LEU A 382 -5.24 -3.36 -7.05
CA LEU A 382 -6.32 -2.60 -7.69
C LEU A 382 -6.00 -2.26 -9.14
N GLU A 383 -4.77 -1.84 -9.47
CA GLU A 383 -4.39 -1.62 -10.88
C GLU A 383 -4.61 -2.89 -11.71
N ALA A 384 -4.33 -4.07 -11.12
CA ALA A 384 -4.58 -5.36 -11.76
C ALA A 384 -6.06 -5.69 -11.95
N ASN A 385 -6.94 -5.19 -11.08
CA ASN A 385 -8.38 -5.33 -11.23
C ASN A 385 -9.14 -4.23 -10.48
N MET A 386 -9.50 -3.17 -11.21
CA MET A 386 -10.21 -2.02 -10.64
C MET A 386 -11.65 -2.35 -10.20
N ASN A 387 -12.17 -3.54 -10.51
CA ASN A 387 -13.52 -3.95 -10.11
C ASN A 387 -13.57 -4.63 -8.72
N LEU A 388 -12.42 -4.82 -8.06
CA LEU A 388 -12.37 -5.39 -6.72
C LEU A 388 -13.12 -4.51 -5.72
N THR A 389 -14.07 -5.11 -5.02
CA THR A 389 -14.75 -4.48 -3.89
C THR A 389 -13.86 -4.43 -2.65
N TRP A 390 -14.25 -3.65 -1.64
CA TRP A 390 -13.55 -3.61 -0.35
C TRP A 390 -13.43 -5.00 0.31
N ARG A 391 -14.46 -5.84 0.17
CA ARG A 391 -14.45 -7.25 0.64
C ARG A 391 -13.56 -8.13 -0.19
N ASP A 392 -13.60 -8.00 -1.52
CA ASP A 392 -12.71 -8.76 -2.41
C ASP A 392 -11.24 -8.55 -2.02
N MET A 393 -10.86 -7.30 -1.72
CA MET A 393 -9.49 -7.00 -1.29
C MET A 393 -9.09 -7.74 -0.01
N GLN A 394 -9.98 -7.81 0.99
CA GLN A 394 -9.73 -8.59 2.20
C GLN A 394 -9.63 -10.09 1.90
N HIS A 395 -10.47 -10.64 1.00
CA HIS A 395 -10.37 -12.03 0.55
C HIS A 395 -9.04 -12.32 -0.15
N LEU A 396 -8.53 -11.40 -0.97
CA LEU A 396 -7.21 -11.55 -1.59
C LEU A 396 -6.14 -11.66 -0.52
N VAL A 397 -6.11 -10.72 0.44
CA VAL A 397 -5.16 -10.73 1.56
C VAL A 397 -5.18 -12.07 2.32
N VAL A 398 -6.36 -12.55 2.73
CA VAL A 398 -6.51 -13.83 3.43
C VAL A 398 -5.96 -15.02 2.64
N ARG A 399 -6.06 -14.98 1.30
CA ARG A 399 -5.67 -16.09 0.42
C ARG A 399 -4.21 -16.06 -0.03
N THR A 400 -3.58 -14.89 -0.04
CA THR A 400 -2.23 -14.71 -0.59
C THR A 400 -1.18 -14.42 0.47
N SER A 401 -1.56 -13.98 1.67
CA SER A 401 -0.63 -13.76 2.77
C SER A 401 0.13 -15.04 3.15
N ARG A 402 1.39 -14.87 3.56
CA ARG A 402 2.34 -15.95 3.77
C ARG A 402 2.76 -16.03 5.23
N PRO A 403 2.42 -17.12 5.95
CA PRO A 403 2.96 -17.39 7.28
C PRO A 403 4.49 -17.58 7.26
N GLY A 404 5.00 -18.20 6.19
CA GLY A 404 6.41 -18.24 5.78
C GLY A 404 7.44 -18.22 6.91
N HIS A 405 8.30 -17.19 6.88
CA HIS A 405 9.45 -16.98 7.78
C HIS A 405 9.08 -16.26 9.09
N LEU A 406 7.79 -16.04 9.34
CA LEU A 406 7.32 -15.31 10.51
C LEU A 406 7.28 -16.20 11.76
N SER A 407 8.02 -15.79 12.78
CA SER A 407 8.13 -16.45 14.07
C SER A 407 7.11 -15.87 15.05
N ALA A 408 6.14 -16.69 15.45
CA ALA A 408 5.20 -16.43 16.53
C ALA A 408 4.83 -17.74 17.24
N GLY A 409 4.62 -17.67 18.56
CA GLY A 409 4.27 -18.85 19.37
C GLY A 409 2.82 -19.30 19.23
N ASP A 410 1.97 -18.49 18.61
CA ASP A 410 0.51 -18.66 18.62
C ASP A 410 -0.08 -19.07 17.26
N TRP A 411 0.76 -19.40 16.26
CA TRP A 411 0.27 -19.92 14.97
C TRP A 411 -0.65 -21.12 15.17
N LYS A 412 -1.88 -21.04 14.65
CA LYS A 412 -2.86 -22.13 14.61
C LYS A 412 -3.40 -22.30 13.20
N THR A 413 -3.82 -23.51 12.88
CA THR A 413 -4.53 -23.79 11.63
C THR A 413 -6.04 -23.72 11.90
N ASN A 414 -6.75 -22.91 11.12
CA ASN A 414 -8.20 -22.77 11.24
C ASN A 414 -8.95 -23.94 10.55
N GLY A 415 -10.28 -23.92 10.63
CA GLY A 415 -11.16 -25.00 10.16
C GLY A 415 -11.12 -25.27 8.64
N VAL A 416 -10.53 -24.36 7.86
CA VAL A 416 -10.34 -24.50 6.41
C VAL A 416 -8.87 -24.66 6.02
N GLY A 417 -7.99 -24.94 6.98
CA GLY A 417 -6.60 -25.31 6.71
C GLY A 417 -5.63 -24.13 6.54
N ARG A 418 -6.03 -22.89 6.86
CA ARG A 418 -5.14 -21.72 6.82
C ARG A 418 -4.45 -21.52 8.17
N ARG A 419 -3.16 -21.19 8.14
CA ARG A 419 -2.44 -20.77 9.35
C ARG A 419 -2.74 -19.31 9.66
N VAL A 420 -3.05 -19.01 10.90
CA VAL A 420 -3.37 -17.67 11.41
C VAL A 420 -2.72 -17.45 12.78
N SER A 421 -2.32 -16.21 13.08
CA SER A 421 -1.72 -15.76 14.34
C SER A 421 -2.36 -14.43 14.74
N HIS A 422 -2.53 -14.18 16.04
CA HIS A 422 -3.04 -12.89 16.53
C HIS A 422 -2.01 -11.77 16.36
N SER A 423 -0.71 -12.11 16.27
CA SER A 423 0.35 -11.14 15.99
C SER A 423 0.46 -10.81 14.50
N TYR A 424 0.10 -11.74 13.61
CA TYR A 424 0.37 -11.61 12.19
C TYR A 424 -0.83 -11.72 11.24
N GLY A 425 -2.03 -11.98 11.76
CA GLY A 425 -3.17 -12.41 10.96
C GLY A 425 -2.82 -13.64 10.12
N TYR A 426 -3.11 -13.57 8.83
CA TYR A 426 -2.78 -14.62 7.85
C TYR A 426 -1.31 -14.61 7.39
N GLY A 427 -0.49 -13.68 7.89
CA GLY A 427 0.94 -13.59 7.62
C GLY A 427 1.34 -12.40 6.76
N LEU A 428 2.54 -12.49 6.18
CA LEU A 428 3.15 -11.40 5.42
C LEU A 428 2.46 -11.21 4.07
N LEU A 429 2.11 -9.97 3.72
CA LEU A 429 1.61 -9.64 2.38
C LEU A 429 2.61 -10.06 1.28
N ASP A 430 2.06 -10.45 0.13
CA ASP A 430 2.82 -10.84 -1.06
C ASP A 430 2.25 -10.11 -2.26
N ALA A 431 2.93 -9.06 -2.70
CA ALA A 431 2.46 -8.20 -3.79
C ALA A 431 2.30 -8.97 -5.10
N GLY A 432 3.26 -9.85 -5.43
CA GLY A 432 3.22 -10.66 -6.63
C GLY A 432 2.01 -11.61 -6.64
N ALA A 433 1.75 -12.28 -5.51
CA ALA A 433 0.62 -13.19 -5.37
C ALA A 433 -0.73 -12.46 -5.36
N MET A 434 -0.82 -11.29 -4.70
CA MET A 434 -2.04 -10.47 -4.70
C MET A 434 -2.41 -10.00 -6.11
N VAL A 435 -1.45 -9.46 -6.86
CA VAL A 435 -1.63 -9.06 -8.25
C VAL A 435 -2.00 -10.24 -9.16
N ALA A 436 -1.35 -11.38 -8.98
CA ALA A 436 -1.65 -12.58 -9.78
C ALA A 436 -3.07 -13.10 -9.52
N LEU A 437 -3.52 -13.10 -8.27
CA LEU A 437 -4.86 -13.55 -7.91
C LEU A 437 -5.94 -12.53 -8.33
N ALA A 438 -5.66 -11.23 -8.21
CA ALA A 438 -6.56 -10.14 -8.60
C ALA A 438 -6.99 -10.21 -10.06
N GLN A 439 -6.07 -10.52 -10.98
CA GLN A 439 -6.31 -10.60 -12.43
C GLN A 439 -7.41 -11.60 -12.81
N ASN A 440 -7.55 -12.68 -12.04
CA ASN A 440 -8.53 -13.75 -12.30
C ASN A 440 -9.57 -13.85 -11.19
N TRP A 441 -9.70 -12.81 -10.36
CA TRP A 441 -10.63 -12.81 -9.23
C TRP A 441 -12.07 -12.66 -9.71
N THR A 442 -12.95 -13.50 -9.17
CA THR A 442 -14.40 -13.34 -9.33
C THR A 442 -14.94 -12.68 -8.07
N THR A 443 -15.58 -11.52 -8.24
CA THR A 443 -16.19 -10.75 -7.13
C THR A 443 -17.10 -11.64 -6.29
N VAL A 444 -16.94 -11.55 -4.97
CA VAL A 444 -17.76 -12.32 -4.02
C VAL A 444 -19.22 -11.87 -4.08
N GLY A 445 -20.14 -12.77 -3.67
CA GLY A 445 -21.56 -12.44 -3.56
C GLY A 445 -21.86 -11.33 -2.54
N PRO A 446 -23.10 -10.84 -2.48
CA PRO A 446 -23.52 -9.83 -1.49
C PRO A 446 -23.15 -10.24 -0.07
N GLN A 447 -22.81 -9.28 0.77
CA GLN A 447 -22.53 -9.53 2.18
C GLN A 447 -23.84 -9.89 2.90
N HIS A 448 -23.84 -11.00 3.64
CA HIS A 448 -24.95 -11.40 4.48
C HIS A 448 -24.59 -11.20 5.95
N GLN A 449 -25.56 -10.82 6.78
CA GLN A 449 -25.37 -10.62 8.21
C GLN A 449 -26.39 -11.45 9.00
N CYS A 450 -25.91 -12.53 9.61
CA CYS A 450 -26.72 -13.34 10.52
C CYS A 450 -26.41 -12.96 11.98
N VAL A 451 -27.46 -12.71 12.78
CA VAL A 451 -27.34 -12.27 14.17
C VAL A 451 -28.03 -13.26 15.10
N HIS A 452 -27.30 -13.73 16.12
CA HIS A 452 -27.84 -14.64 17.15
C HIS A 452 -27.64 -14.06 18.55
N THR A 453 -28.70 -14.05 19.35
CA THR A 453 -28.61 -13.80 20.80
C THR A 453 -28.08 -15.06 21.48
N MET A 454 -26.88 -15.00 22.07
CA MET A 454 -26.23 -16.16 22.67
C MET A 454 -26.69 -16.44 24.11
N LEU A 455 -26.93 -15.39 24.90
CA LEU A 455 -27.38 -15.45 26.29
C LEU A 455 -28.75 -14.78 26.44
N THR A 456 -29.67 -15.44 27.14
CA THR A 456 -31.01 -14.90 27.46
C THR A 456 -31.13 -14.40 28.89
N GLU A 457 -30.19 -14.80 29.77
CA GLU A 457 -30.17 -14.43 31.18
C GLU A 457 -28.73 -14.04 31.57
N PRO A 458 -28.56 -13.06 32.50
CA PRO A 458 -27.25 -12.70 33.00
C PRO A 458 -26.55 -13.88 33.68
N ARG A 459 -25.22 -13.96 33.54
CA ARG A 459 -24.41 -15.00 34.18
C ARG A 459 -23.24 -14.39 34.94
N ASP A 460 -22.97 -14.92 36.13
CA ASP A 460 -21.77 -14.59 36.88
C ASP A 460 -20.53 -15.12 36.16
N ILE A 461 -19.51 -14.26 36.04
CA ILE A 461 -18.23 -14.63 35.42
C ILE A 461 -17.42 -15.53 36.35
N GLY A 462 -17.39 -15.19 37.65
CA GLY A 462 -16.58 -15.89 38.64
C GLY A 462 -15.10 -15.95 38.24
N ASN A 463 -14.45 -17.10 38.43
CA ASN A 463 -13.07 -17.31 37.96
C ASN A 463 -13.01 -17.65 36.47
N LYS A 464 -13.99 -18.42 35.98
CA LYS A 464 -14.10 -18.85 34.58
C LYS A 464 -15.57 -19.11 34.26
N LEU A 465 -16.04 -18.50 33.18
CA LEU A 465 -17.35 -18.75 32.58
C LEU A 465 -17.15 -19.34 31.20
N VAL A 466 -17.81 -20.46 30.94
CA VAL A 466 -17.88 -21.08 29.61
C VAL A 466 -19.34 -21.31 29.28
N PHE A 467 -19.76 -20.92 28.08
CA PHE A 467 -21.05 -21.30 27.56
C PHE A 467 -20.99 -21.52 26.06
N SER A 468 -21.82 -22.45 25.60
CA SER A 468 -21.88 -22.86 24.21
C SER A 468 -23.31 -22.79 23.71
N LYS A 469 -23.48 -22.46 22.43
CA LYS A 469 -24.77 -22.47 21.76
C LYS A 469 -24.60 -22.94 20.33
N SER A 470 -25.42 -23.90 19.94
CA SER A 470 -25.54 -24.30 18.55
C SER A 470 -26.36 -23.29 17.76
N VAL A 471 -25.83 -22.87 16.61
CA VAL A 471 -26.48 -21.92 15.68
C VAL A 471 -26.64 -22.57 14.31
N ASP A 472 -27.71 -22.17 13.61
CA ASP A 472 -28.02 -22.64 12.26
C ASP A 472 -27.51 -21.67 11.17
N ALA A 473 -26.77 -20.63 11.57
CA ALA A 473 -26.27 -19.58 10.69
C ALA A 473 -27.36 -18.91 9.83
N CYS A 474 -28.59 -18.82 10.35
CA CYS A 474 -29.76 -18.30 9.65
C CYS A 474 -30.19 -19.16 8.44
N TRP A 475 -29.94 -20.48 8.50
CA TRP A 475 -30.35 -21.43 7.46
C TRP A 475 -31.82 -21.26 7.05
N GLY A 476 -32.06 -21.25 5.74
CA GLY A 476 -33.40 -21.08 5.16
C GLY A 476 -33.93 -19.65 5.15
N ARG A 477 -33.13 -18.65 5.54
CA ARG A 477 -33.47 -17.22 5.49
C ARG A 477 -32.54 -16.46 4.53
N THR A 478 -32.90 -15.21 4.22
CA THR A 478 -32.09 -14.33 3.37
C THR A 478 -30.75 -13.96 3.99
N GLU A 479 -30.64 -14.01 5.32
CA GLU A 479 -29.42 -13.72 6.08
C GLU A 479 -28.46 -14.91 6.16
N TYR A 480 -28.78 -16.05 5.52
CA TYR A 480 -27.98 -17.27 5.62
C TYR A 480 -26.52 -17.04 5.24
N VAL A 481 -25.60 -17.41 6.12
CA VAL A 481 -24.15 -17.33 5.88
C VAL A 481 -23.59 -18.73 5.67
N SER A 482 -23.22 -19.06 4.44
CA SER A 482 -22.65 -20.36 4.09
C SER A 482 -21.12 -20.44 4.26
N SER A 483 -20.46 -19.30 4.37
CA SER A 483 -19.00 -19.19 4.53
C SER A 483 -18.70 -17.87 5.23
N LEU A 484 -17.96 -17.94 6.33
CA LEU A 484 -17.63 -16.77 7.14
C LEU A 484 -16.65 -15.82 6.45
N GLU A 485 -16.80 -14.54 6.78
CA GLU A 485 -15.80 -13.49 6.59
C GLU A 485 -15.35 -13.02 7.98
N HIS A 486 -16.07 -12.04 8.54
CA HIS A 486 -15.87 -11.55 9.91
C HIS A 486 -16.85 -12.21 10.89
N VAL A 487 -16.42 -12.35 12.15
CA VAL A 487 -17.32 -12.72 13.26
C VAL A 487 -17.18 -11.67 14.37
N GLN A 488 -18.30 -11.19 14.88
CA GLN A 488 -18.33 -10.29 16.04
C GLN A 488 -19.01 -10.97 17.24
N ALA A 489 -18.33 -10.98 18.38
CA ALA A 489 -18.95 -11.23 19.67
C ALA A 489 -19.22 -9.89 20.36
N ARG A 490 -20.48 -9.45 20.31
CA ARG A 490 -20.92 -8.22 20.98
C ARG A 490 -21.21 -8.51 22.45
N LEU A 491 -20.40 -7.96 23.34
CA LEU A 491 -20.43 -8.28 24.76
C LEU A 491 -20.81 -7.04 25.58
N THR A 492 -21.82 -7.21 26.43
CA THR A 492 -22.07 -6.33 27.56
C THR A 492 -21.74 -7.08 28.84
N LEU A 493 -20.75 -6.61 29.59
CA LEU A 493 -20.35 -7.22 30.85
C LEU A 493 -19.82 -6.17 31.82
N SER A 494 -20.10 -6.39 33.11
CA SER A 494 -19.48 -5.65 34.21
C SER A 494 -18.38 -6.50 34.84
N HIS A 495 -17.30 -5.85 35.26
CA HIS A 495 -16.24 -6.47 36.05
C HIS A 495 -15.56 -5.41 36.89
N ASN A 496 -15.16 -5.73 38.12
CA ASN A 496 -14.51 -4.78 39.01
C ASN A 496 -13.11 -4.33 38.51
N GLN A 497 -12.49 -5.11 37.63
CA GLN A 497 -11.22 -4.78 36.99
C GLN A 497 -11.11 -5.41 35.60
N ARG A 498 -11.32 -4.62 34.54
CA ARG A 498 -11.45 -5.08 33.15
C ARG A 498 -10.19 -5.80 32.63
N GLY A 499 -9.00 -5.31 32.96
CA GLY A 499 -7.72 -5.84 32.50
C GLY A 499 -7.37 -7.26 32.96
N LYS A 500 -8.09 -7.79 33.96
CA LYS A 500 -7.92 -9.18 34.41
C LYS A 500 -8.64 -10.21 33.53
N LEU A 501 -9.45 -9.76 32.58
CA LEU A 501 -10.24 -10.65 31.74
C LEU A 501 -9.42 -11.14 30.54
N ALA A 502 -9.53 -12.43 30.24
CA ALA A 502 -9.22 -12.99 28.94
C ALA A 502 -10.50 -13.53 28.31
N ILE A 503 -10.75 -13.20 27.05
CA ILE A 503 -11.98 -13.59 26.35
C ILE A 503 -11.61 -14.36 25.10
N HIS A 504 -12.26 -15.50 24.87
CA HIS A 504 -12.02 -16.35 23.72
C HIS A 504 -13.33 -16.82 23.09
N LEU A 505 -13.33 -16.94 21.77
CA LEU A 505 -14.42 -17.48 20.97
C LEU A 505 -13.93 -18.67 20.16
N ILE A 506 -14.64 -19.79 20.25
CA ILE A 506 -14.31 -21.03 19.55
C ILE A 506 -15.41 -21.29 18.51
N SER A 507 -15.02 -21.46 17.25
CA SER A 507 -15.92 -21.78 16.15
C SER A 507 -16.36 -23.25 16.16
N PRO A 508 -17.43 -23.62 15.42
CA PRO A 508 -17.86 -25.01 15.29
C PRO A 508 -16.80 -25.96 14.74
N LEU A 509 -15.85 -25.43 13.95
CA LEU A 509 -14.72 -26.19 13.41
C LEU A 509 -13.49 -26.20 14.35
N GLY A 510 -13.62 -25.63 15.55
CA GLY A 510 -12.59 -25.68 16.61
C GLY A 510 -11.57 -24.54 16.56
N THR A 511 -11.75 -23.54 15.70
CA THR A 511 -10.84 -22.38 15.63
C THR A 511 -11.06 -21.49 16.85
N ARG A 512 -10.03 -21.41 17.70
CA ARG A 512 -10.05 -20.60 18.92
C ARG A 512 -9.44 -19.22 18.67
N SER A 513 -10.26 -18.18 18.71
CA SER A 513 -9.86 -16.77 18.62
C SER A 513 -9.76 -16.17 20.01
N THR A 514 -8.64 -15.51 20.31
CA THR A 514 -8.52 -14.65 21.48
C THR A 514 -9.11 -13.29 21.14
N LEU A 515 -10.25 -12.97 21.74
CA LEU A 515 -10.96 -11.72 21.57
C LEU A 515 -10.37 -10.61 22.44
N LEU A 516 -9.90 -10.95 23.64
CA LEU A 516 -9.25 -10.03 24.57
C LEU A 516 -8.10 -10.76 25.27
N PHE A 517 -6.90 -10.21 25.18
CA PHE A 517 -5.78 -10.60 26.04
C PHE A 517 -5.87 -9.85 27.38
N PRO A 518 -5.35 -10.42 28.49
CA PRO A 518 -5.21 -9.69 29.74
C PRO A 518 -4.39 -8.42 29.54
N ARG A 519 -4.83 -7.32 30.14
CA ARG A 519 -4.19 -6.01 30.06
C ARG A 519 -3.84 -5.52 31.48
N PRO A 520 -2.61 -5.72 31.97
CA PRO A 520 -2.27 -5.45 33.37
C PRO A 520 -2.46 -3.98 33.80
N ASN A 521 -2.41 -3.04 32.86
CA ASN A 521 -2.57 -1.61 33.12
C ASN A 521 -4.05 -1.18 33.15
N ASP A 522 -4.99 -2.02 32.71
CA ASP A 522 -6.41 -1.71 32.66
C ASP A 522 -7.11 -2.03 34.01
N PHE A 523 -7.16 -1.02 34.87
CA PHE A 523 -7.83 -1.08 36.17
C PHE A 523 -9.32 -0.67 36.12
N SER A 524 -9.89 -0.45 34.93
CA SER A 524 -11.25 0.08 34.80
C SER A 524 -12.31 -0.87 35.38
N SER A 525 -13.32 -0.30 36.06
CA SER A 525 -14.50 -1.02 36.54
C SER A 525 -15.73 -0.87 35.63
N GLU A 526 -15.58 -0.18 34.51
CA GLU A 526 -16.67 0.11 33.57
C GLU A 526 -17.09 -1.11 32.74
N GLY A 527 -16.22 -2.12 32.67
CA GLY A 527 -16.46 -3.32 31.87
C GLY A 527 -16.53 -3.03 30.37
N PHE A 528 -17.43 -3.73 29.67
CA PHE A 528 -17.71 -3.55 28.25
C PHE A 528 -19.20 -3.29 28.06
N ASN A 529 -19.57 -2.33 27.21
CA ASN A 529 -20.95 -2.00 26.89
C ASN A 529 -21.18 -2.18 25.38
N ASP A 530 -21.91 -3.24 24.99
CA ASP A 530 -22.13 -3.66 23.61
C ASP A 530 -20.85 -3.63 22.74
N TRP A 531 -19.70 -4.00 23.33
CA TRP A 531 -18.41 -3.94 22.63
C TRP A 531 -18.29 -5.11 21.65
N ALA A 532 -18.06 -4.79 20.38
CA ALA A 532 -18.09 -5.75 19.28
C ALA A 532 -16.70 -6.34 18.99
N PHE A 533 -16.20 -7.22 19.86
CA PHE A 533 -14.94 -7.93 19.59
C PHE A 533 -15.00 -8.70 18.27
N MET A 534 -14.05 -8.47 17.38
CA MET A 534 -14.03 -9.04 16.04
C MET A 534 -12.93 -10.10 15.90
N THR A 535 -13.20 -11.15 15.11
CA THR A 535 -12.18 -12.11 14.65
C THR A 535 -12.28 -12.35 13.16
N THR A 536 -11.11 -12.41 12.51
CA THR A 536 -10.93 -12.84 11.12
C THR A 536 -10.44 -14.29 11.03
N HIS A 537 -10.15 -14.95 12.15
CA HIS A 537 -9.44 -16.24 12.16
C HIS A 537 -10.27 -17.40 11.60
N SER A 538 -11.60 -17.29 11.61
CA SER A 538 -12.54 -18.27 11.05
C SER A 538 -12.95 -17.97 9.61
N TRP A 539 -12.22 -17.12 8.89
CA TRP A 539 -12.55 -16.77 7.50
C TRP A 539 -12.60 -18.00 6.59
N GLY A 540 -13.75 -18.19 5.95
CA GLY A 540 -14.05 -19.31 5.06
C GLY A 540 -14.68 -20.53 5.74
N GLU A 541 -14.80 -20.55 7.06
CA GLU A 541 -15.44 -21.67 7.78
C GLU A 541 -16.96 -21.65 7.61
N ASP A 542 -17.59 -22.83 7.66
CA ASP A 542 -19.04 -22.97 7.83
C ASP A 542 -19.40 -22.61 9.29
N PRO A 543 -20.21 -21.55 9.53
CA PRO A 543 -20.56 -21.12 10.88
C PRO A 543 -21.62 -21.99 11.57
N GLN A 544 -22.19 -23.00 10.91
CA GLN A 544 -23.21 -23.86 11.51
C GLN A 544 -22.62 -24.79 12.57
N GLY A 545 -23.34 -24.92 13.68
CA GLY A 545 -22.96 -25.78 14.79
C GLY A 545 -22.65 -24.99 16.07
N GLU A 546 -21.89 -25.60 16.96
CA GLU A 546 -21.68 -25.09 18.32
C GLU A 546 -20.59 -24.02 18.38
N TRP A 547 -20.97 -22.81 18.77
CA TRP A 547 -20.03 -21.75 19.16
C TRP A 547 -19.86 -21.73 20.67
N THR A 548 -18.63 -21.57 21.14
CA THR A 548 -18.31 -21.50 22.58
C THR A 548 -17.61 -20.19 22.92
N LEU A 549 -18.13 -19.46 23.92
CA LEU A 549 -17.47 -18.30 24.51
C LEU A 549 -16.85 -18.69 25.85
N GLU A 550 -15.58 -18.33 26.04
CA GLU A 550 -14.86 -18.47 27.31
C GLU A 550 -14.47 -17.08 27.83
N ILE A 551 -14.80 -16.80 29.09
CA ILE A 551 -14.37 -15.60 29.83
C ILE A 551 -13.63 -16.07 31.08
N GLU A 552 -12.38 -15.69 31.22
CA GLU A 552 -11.51 -16.09 32.32
C GLU A 552 -11.00 -14.87 33.08
N ASN A 553 -11.01 -14.95 34.42
CA ASN A 553 -10.29 -14.01 35.27
C ASN A 553 -8.89 -14.58 35.56
N VAL A 554 -7.87 -14.08 34.87
CA VAL A 554 -6.53 -14.66 34.88
C VAL A 554 -5.71 -14.35 36.14
N ALA A 555 -6.18 -13.43 36.99
CA ALA A 555 -5.52 -13.03 38.23
C ALA A 555 -6.55 -12.91 39.37
N ALA A 556 -7.39 -13.94 39.52
CA ALA A 556 -8.45 -13.99 40.51
C ALA A 556 -7.90 -13.88 41.94
N ASN A 557 -8.39 -12.90 42.70
CA ASN A 557 -7.97 -12.69 44.10
C ASN A 557 -9.08 -12.95 45.13
N GLY A 558 -10.09 -13.76 44.79
CA GLY A 558 -11.21 -14.12 45.67
C GLY A 558 -12.21 -12.98 45.95
N HIS A 559 -11.88 -11.75 45.53
CA HIS A 559 -12.71 -10.55 45.66
C HIS A 559 -13.19 -10.00 44.32
N ASP A 560 -12.72 -10.56 43.20
CA ASP A 560 -13.17 -10.16 41.88
C ASP A 560 -14.61 -10.63 41.62
N TYR A 561 -15.38 -9.77 40.95
CA TYR A 561 -16.77 -10.04 40.61
C TYR A 561 -17.11 -9.37 39.28
N GLY A 562 -18.00 -10.02 38.55
CA GLY A 562 -18.50 -9.50 37.28
C GLY A 562 -19.60 -10.38 36.72
N LYS A 563 -20.39 -9.80 35.84
CA LYS A 563 -21.53 -10.43 35.19
C LYS A 563 -21.55 -10.09 33.72
N ILE A 564 -21.85 -11.07 32.89
CA ILE A 564 -22.22 -10.85 31.48
C ILE A 564 -23.74 -10.73 31.38
N SER A 565 -24.24 -9.77 30.62
CA SER A 565 -25.67 -9.50 30.42
C SER A 565 -26.01 -9.26 28.95
N TRP A 566 -27.30 -9.38 28.63
CA TRP A 566 -27.86 -9.00 27.32
C TRP A 566 -28.39 -7.56 27.32
N GLU A 567 -28.64 -6.98 28.50
CA GLU A 567 -29.06 -5.59 28.67
C GLU A 567 -27.84 -4.67 28.55
N THR A 568 -27.91 -3.67 27.67
CA THR A 568 -26.96 -2.56 27.62
C THR A 568 -27.08 -1.71 28.87
N SER A 569 -25.97 -1.41 29.53
CA SER A 569 -25.93 -0.44 30.62
C SER A 569 -26.48 0.89 30.12
N LYS A 570 -27.59 1.36 30.69
CA LYS A 570 -28.21 2.66 30.35
C LYS A 570 -27.37 3.83 30.81
#